data_AF-A0A4P7HFX4-F1
#
_entry.id   AF-A0A4P7HFX4-F1
#
_cell.length_a   1.000
_cell.length_b   1.000
_cell.length_c   1.000
_cell.angle_alpha   90.00
_cell.angle_beta   90.00
_cell.angle_gamma   90.00
#
_symmetry.space_group_name_H-M   'P 1'
#
loop_
_entity.id
_entity.type
_entity.pdbx_description
1 polymer ?
#
loop_
_entity_poly.entity_id
_entity_poly.type
_entity_poly.pdbx_seq_one_letter_code
_entity_poly.pdbx_strand_id
1 'polypeptide(L)'
;MLLALLAVGTFRAAGWLFTLCVLAACVAGSLAVVGRRSVHGVLYDVIAWPLASLSSVPWVYAGAKQMRGSKSRREQGVVLSVVVTIALLAVFIPLLGGADATFAKLLEPLTPEIATDRVVQKIVLFVVVGLAAVGALYVLAGPPQPATESGNEPVRTLRRVEWALPVSALTVLFAVFVGAQFVALFGGDDYVQRTAGLTYAEYARTGFWQLSLVTILTLAVILVVLRWAGQESAADRLWLRVLLSAVSVLSLVIVASALGRMWTYQQAYGFTLLRLLVEVCELWLGLVYLLVLAAVFSLRRMWLPRAVIGTAMATLLALAVLNPERLIADQNIDRWERGKPLDTSYLSELSTDILPAIDRLPEPMRTQVRERVRAQLDADTWQSWNLSRSDAAR
;
A
#
# COMPACT_ATOMS: atom_id res chain seq x y z
N MET A 1 -19.41 -7.09 11.75
CA MET A 1 -18.22 -6.33 11.31
C MET A 1 -18.42 -4.83 11.46
N LEU A 2 -19.42 -4.21 10.81
CA LEU A 2 -19.70 -2.77 10.97
C LEU A 2 -19.98 -2.37 12.42
N LEU A 3 -20.88 -3.09 13.11
CA LEU A 3 -21.15 -2.89 14.54
C LEU A 3 -19.92 -3.11 15.42
N ALA A 4 -19.03 -4.03 15.05
CA ALA A 4 -17.79 -4.30 15.79
C ALA A 4 -16.77 -3.17 15.64
N LEU A 5 -16.68 -2.55 14.46
CA LEU A 5 -15.82 -1.38 14.23
C LEU A 5 -16.33 -0.16 15.00
N LEU A 6 -17.65 0.07 15.04
CA LEU A 6 -18.23 1.17 15.82
C LEU A 6 -18.07 0.95 17.33
N ALA A 7 -18.14 -0.30 17.79
CA ALA A 7 -17.90 -0.65 19.18
C ALA A 7 -16.45 -0.40 19.63
N VAL A 8 -15.46 -0.23 18.73
CA VAL A 8 -14.08 0.07 19.12
C VAL A 8 -13.99 1.36 19.95
N GLY A 9 -14.82 2.36 19.65
CA GLY A 9 -14.85 3.63 20.39
C GLY A 9 -15.30 3.51 21.84
N THR A 10 -16.01 2.43 22.21
CA THR A 10 -16.42 2.21 23.61
C THR A 10 -15.31 1.55 24.44
N PHE A 11 -14.34 0.89 23.80
CA PHE A 11 -13.28 0.13 24.48
C PHE A 11 -11.92 0.83 24.47
N ARG A 12 -11.64 1.69 23.48
CA ARG A 12 -10.32 2.30 23.27
C ARG A 12 -10.41 3.82 23.28
N ALA A 13 -9.41 4.47 23.89
CA ALA A 13 -9.31 5.93 23.96
C ALA A 13 -8.51 6.53 22.81
N ALA A 14 -7.88 5.71 21.97
CA ALA A 14 -7.16 6.13 20.77
C ALA A 14 -8.12 6.75 19.72
N GLY A 15 -8.21 8.09 19.68
CA GLY A 15 -9.13 8.81 18.79
C GLY A 15 -8.86 8.60 17.29
N TRP A 16 -7.60 8.42 16.91
CA TRP A 16 -7.21 8.14 15.52
C TRP A 16 -7.72 6.77 15.05
N LEU A 17 -7.67 5.76 15.93
CA LEU A 17 -8.14 4.40 15.65
C LEU A 17 -9.65 4.38 15.49
N PHE A 18 -10.37 5.10 16.36
CA PHE A 18 -11.81 5.27 16.23
C PHE A 18 -12.18 5.92 14.90
N THR A 19 -11.47 6.98 14.50
CA THR A 19 -11.71 7.68 13.23
C THR A 19 -11.55 6.74 12.03
N LEU A 20 -10.49 5.93 12.00
CA LEU A 20 -10.29 4.93 10.95
C LEU A 20 -11.38 3.85 10.95
N CYS A 21 -11.81 3.38 12.13
CA CYS A 21 -12.87 2.38 12.25
C CYS A 21 -14.23 2.93 11.76
N VAL A 22 -14.55 4.20 12.06
CA VAL A 22 -15.76 4.87 11.58
C VAL A 22 -15.73 5.04 10.06
N LEU A 23 -14.61 5.51 9.49
CA LEU A 23 -14.46 5.61 8.04
C LEU A 23 -14.64 4.24 7.35
N ALA A 24 -14.00 3.19 7.89
CA ALA A 24 -14.16 1.83 7.39
C ALA A 24 -15.59 1.30 7.54
N ALA A 25 -16.28 1.64 8.64
CA ALA A 25 -17.68 1.31 8.86
C ALA A 25 -18.60 2.01 7.85
N CYS A 26 -18.36 3.29 7.53
CA CYS A 26 -19.08 4.02 6.49
C CYS A 26 -18.89 3.39 5.11
N VAL A 27 -17.66 3.02 4.75
CA VAL A 27 -17.34 2.31 3.50
C VAL A 27 -18.08 0.97 3.43
N ALA A 28 -18.03 0.17 4.50
CA ALA A 28 -18.70 -1.11 4.56
C ALA A 28 -20.23 -0.97 4.53
N GLY A 29 -20.78 0.04 5.21
CA GLY A 29 -22.20 0.37 5.24
C GLY A 29 -22.72 0.76 3.86
N SER A 30 -21.98 1.62 3.15
CA SER A 30 -22.28 1.98 1.76
C SER A 30 -22.34 0.75 0.85
N LEU A 31 -21.36 -0.15 0.95
CA LEU A 31 -21.32 -1.38 0.15
C LEU A 31 -22.42 -2.39 0.51
N ALA A 32 -22.83 -2.46 1.78
CA ALA A 32 -23.92 -3.33 2.24
C ALA A 32 -25.29 -2.82 1.77
N VAL A 33 -25.51 -1.50 1.82
CA VAL A 33 -26.77 -0.86 1.38
C VAL A 33 -26.94 -0.93 -0.14
N VAL A 34 -25.85 -0.79 -0.91
CA VAL A 34 -25.90 -0.86 -2.38
C VAL A 34 -26.08 -2.30 -2.90
N GLY A 35 -25.91 -3.31 -2.04
CA GLY A 35 -25.94 -4.72 -2.39
C GLY A 35 -27.33 -5.30 -2.65
N ARG A 36 -28.05 -4.84 -3.70
CA ARG A 36 -28.78 -5.72 -4.65
C ARG A 36 -29.57 -5.03 -5.78
N ARG A 37 -29.96 -3.76 -5.68
CA ARG A 37 -30.73 -3.07 -6.74
C ARG A 37 -30.58 -1.56 -6.65
N SER A 38 -29.64 -0.97 -7.38
CA SER A 38 -29.74 0.36 -8.00
C SER A 38 -28.34 0.85 -8.36
N VAL A 39 -28.13 1.11 -9.64
CA VAL A 39 -26.85 1.56 -10.23
C VAL A 39 -26.64 3.08 -10.04
N HIS A 40 -27.53 3.80 -9.33
CA HIS A 40 -27.48 5.27 -9.30
C HIS A 40 -27.71 5.84 -7.89
N GLY A 41 -26.68 5.78 -7.05
CA GLY A 41 -26.67 6.49 -5.76
C GLY A 41 -25.35 7.23 -5.57
N VAL A 42 -25.43 8.56 -5.49
CA VAL A 42 -24.35 9.58 -5.39
C VAL A 42 -23.31 9.33 -4.28
N LEU A 43 -23.53 8.35 -3.40
CA LEU A 43 -22.56 7.88 -2.38
C LEU A 43 -21.59 6.79 -2.89
N TYR A 44 -21.79 6.26 -4.10
CA TYR A 44 -20.84 5.37 -4.76
C TYR A 44 -19.55 6.12 -5.17
N ASP A 45 -19.62 7.45 -5.34
CA ASP A 45 -18.52 8.27 -5.86
C ASP A 45 -17.26 8.30 -4.99
N VAL A 46 -17.36 8.17 -3.66
CA VAL A 46 -16.17 8.29 -2.80
C VAL A 46 -15.22 7.09 -2.91
N ILE A 47 -15.74 5.89 -3.20
CA ILE A 47 -14.96 4.65 -3.37
C ILE A 47 -14.84 4.28 -4.86
N ALA A 48 -15.84 4.64 -5.66
CA ALA A 48 -15.78 4.46 -7.10
C ALA A 48 -14.80 5.43 -7.75
N TRP A 49 -14.51 6.61 -7.20
CA TRP A 49 -13.57 7.56 -7.80
C TRP A 49 -12.19 6.97 -8.16
N PRO A 50 -11.47 6.24 -7.29
CA PRO A 50 -10.22 5.57 -7.69
C PRO A 50 -10.43 4.37 -8.64
N LEU A 51 -11.54 3.63 -8.50
CA LEU A 51 -11.87 2.51 -9.40
C LEU A 51 -12.40 2.96 -10.78
N ALA A 52 -12.96 4.16 -10.85
CA ALA A 52 -13.47 4.84 -12.04
C ALA A 52 -12.36 5.60 -12.75
N SER A 53 -11.35 6.08 -12.01
CA SER A 53 -10.06 6.48 -12.56
C SER A 53 -9.43 5.33 -13.36
N LEU A 54 -9.57 4.08 -12.92
CA LEU A 54 -9.14 2.94 -13.77
C LEU A 54 -10.02 2.82 -15.02
N SER A 55 -11.35 3.02 -14.97
CA SER A 55 -12.21 2.99 -16.17
C SER A 55 -12.04 4.17 -17.14
N SER A 56 -11.17 5.13 -16.85
CA SER A 56 -10.82 6.24 -17.74
C SER A 56 -9.82 5.86 -18.85
N VAL A 57 -9.06 4.77 -18.65
CA VAL A 57 -8.01 4.33 -19.58
C VAL A 57 -8.55 4.04 -20.99
N PRO A 58 -9.73 3.41 -21.17
CA PRO A 58 -10.36 3.26 -22.49
C PRO A 58 -10.76 4.60 -23.13
N TRP A 59 -11.14 5.61 -22.34
CA TRP A 59 -11.51 6.93 -22.82
C TRP A 59 -10.29 7.72 -23.28
N VAL A 60 -9.18 7.68 -22.52
CA VAL A 60 -7.90 8.26 -22.95
C VAL A 60 -7.36 7.54 -24.19
N TYR A 61 -7.46 6.21 -24.24
CA TYR A 61 -7.07 5.44 -25.41
C TYR A 61 -7.95 5.74 -26.63
N ALA A 62 -9.26 5.92 -26.45
CA ALA A 62 -10.19 6.32 -27.52
C ALA A 62 -9.96 7.77 -27.96
N GLY A 63 -9.69 8.70 -27.04
CA GLY A 63 -9.41 10.11 -27.33
C GLY A 63 -8.09 10.31 -28.05
N ALA A 64 -7.01 9.65 -27.60
CA ALA A 64 -5.73 9.62 -28.30
C ALA A 64 -5.85 8.99 -29.71
N LYS A 65 -6.80 8.06 -29.88
CA LYS A 65 -7.13 7.41 -31.15
C LYS A 65 -7.98 8.27 -32.09
N GLN A 66 -8.86 9.12 -31.56
CA GLN A 66 -9.66 10.07 -32.34
C GLN A 66 -8.78 11.17 -32.96
N MET A 67 -7.66 11.51 -32.31
CA MET A 67 -6.73 12.57 -32.75
C MET A 67 -5.69 12.12 -33.79
N ARG A 68 -5.52 10.81 -34.08
CA ARG A 68 -4.51 10.31 -35.02
C ARG A 68 -5.10 9.28 -36.00
N GLY A 69 -5.23 9.71 -37.26
CA GLY A 69 -5.88 8.98 -38.34
C GLY A 69 -5.30 7.60 -38.68
N SER A 70 -6.13 6.83 -39.37
CA SER A 70 -5.95 5.54 -40.07
C SER A 70 -4.52 4.98 -40.19
N LYS A 71 -3.97 4.42 -39.10
CA LYS A 71 -2.89 3.41 -39.18
C LYS A 71 -3.38 2.11 -38.55
N SER A 72 -2.90 1.00 -39.11
CA SER A 72 -3.35 -0.36 -38.83
C SER A 72 -3.49 -0.63 -37.32
N ARG A 73 -4.68 -1.10 -36.92
CA ARG A 73 -5.12 -1.42 -35.56
C ARG A 73 -4.14 -2.33 -34.78
N ARG A 74 -3.26 -3.06 -35.50
CA ARG A 74 -2.24 -3.96 -34.95
C ARG A 74 -0.95 -3.24 -34.54
N GLU A 75 -0.53 -2.20 -35.26
CA GLU A 75 0.69 -1.44 -34.95
C GLU A 75 0.48 -0.50 -33.76
N GLN A 76 -0.73 0.06 -33.62
CA GLN A 76 -1.07 0.99 -32.54
C GLN A 76 -1.00 0.35 -31.14
N GLY A 77 -1.49 -0.90 -30.98
CA GLY A 77 -1.45 -1.60 -29.70
C GLY A 77 -0.03 -1.95 -29.24
N VAL A 78 0.85 -2.29 -30.19
CA VAL A 78 2.27 -2.58 -29.89
C VAL A 78 2.99 -1.31 -29.46
N VAL A 79 2.81 -0.19 -30.17
CA VAL A 79 3.43 1.09 -29.80
C VAL A 79 2.97 1.55 -28.41
N LEU A 80 1.66 1.45 -28.11
CA LEU A 80 1.17 1.79 -26.78
C LEU A 80 1.79 0.91 -25.69
N SER A 81 1.87 -0.40 -25.92
CA SER A 81 2.45 -1.35 -24.96
C SER A 81 3.93 -1.04 -24.69
N VAL A 82 4.69 -0.69 -25.73
CA VAL A 82 6.09 -0.25 -25.61
C VAL A 82 6.18 1.04 -24.79
N VAL A 83 5.36 2.04 -25.09
CA VAL A 83 5.34 3.31 -24.34
C VAL A 83 4.98 3.09 -22.87
N VAL A 84 3.97 2.27 -22.58
CA VAL A 84 3.58 1.92 -21.21
C VAL A 84 4.71 1.17 -20.49
N THR A 85 5.38 0.25 -21.18
CA THR A 85 6.53 -0.49 -20.61
C THR A 85 7.67 0.47 -20.27
N ILE A 86 8.02 1.39 -21.18
CA ILE A 86 9.05 2.40 -20.93
C ILE A 86 8.66 3.29 -19.75
N ALA A 87 7.40 3.74 -19.70
CA ALA A 87 6.91 4.58 -18.60
C ALA A 87 6.96 3.85 -17.25
N LEU A 88 6.57 2.57 -17.20
CA LEU A 88 6.69 1.75 -15.99
C LEU A 88 8.16 1.60 -15.58
N LEU A 89 9.04 1.21 -16.50
CA LEU A 89 10.47 1.07 -16.20
C LEU A 89 11.09 2.38 -15.72
N ALA A 90 10.72 3.52 -16.32
CA ALA A 90 11.17 4.84 -15.88
C ALA A 90 10.73 5.22 -14.46
N VAL A 91 9.64 4.63 -13.95
CA VAL A 91 9.17 4.81 -12.57
C VAL A 91 9.83 3.80 -11.63
N PHE A 92 9.84 2.52 -11.99
CA PHE A 92 10.29 1.45 -11.09
C PHE A 92 11.81 1.36 -10.96
N ILE A 93 12.57 1.56 -12.04
CA ILE A 93 14.04 1.48 -12.00
C ILE A 93 14.63 2.45 -10.97
N PRO A 94 14.26 3.74 -10.97
CA PRO A 94 14.84 4.67 -10.01
C PRO A 94 14.31 4.49 -8.58
N LEU A 95 13.08 4.01 -8.40
CA LEU A 95 12.58 3.66 -7.08
C LEU A 95 13.39 2.52 -6.47
N LEU A 96 13.65 1.47 -7.24
CA LEU A 96 14.48 0.34 -6.81
C LEU A 96 15.94 0.75 -6.61
N GLY A 97 16.48 1.62 -7.47
CA GLY A 97 17.81 2.21 -7.32
C GLY A 97 17.95 3.04 -6.04
N GLY A 98 16.95 3.86 -5.72
CA GLY A 98 16.91 4.61 -4.47
C GLY A 98 16.62 3.75 -3.24
N ALA A 99 16.15 2.51 -3.44
CA ALA A 99 15.88 1.58 -2.35
C ALA A 99 17.13 0.81 -1.92
N ASP A 100 17.93 0.34 -2.86
CA ASP A 100 19.05 -0.55 -2.58
C ASP A 100 20.33 -0.12 -3.30
N ALA A 101 21.42 0.02 -2.53
CA ALA A 101 22.71 0.46 -3.05
C ALA A 101 23.38 -0.57 -3.97
N THR A 102 23.15 -1.87 -3.75
CA THR A 102 23.69 -2.94 -4.62
C THR A 102 23.01 -2.88 -5.98
N PHE A 103 21.70 -2.70 -6.00
CA PHE A 103 20.95 -2.49 -7.23
C PHE A 103 21.33 -1.16 -7.91
N ALA A 104 21.54 -0.08 -7.16
CA ALA A 104 22.01 1.20 -7.70
C ALA A 104 23.34 1.08 -8.46
N LYS A 105 24.30 0.32 -7.92
CA LYS A 105 25.59 0.05 -8.58
C LYS A 105 25.43 -0.71 -9.92
N LEU A 106 24.42 -1.57 -10.04
CA LEU A 106 24.11 -2.23 -11.31
C LEU A 106 23.54 -1.25 -12.36
N LEU A 107 22.97 -0.13 -11.92
CA LEU A 107 22.43 0.92 -12.80
C LEU A 107 23.46 1.97 -13.20
N GLU A 108 24.54 2.17 -12.43
CA GLU A 108 25.61 3.14 -12.74
C GLU A 108 26.10 3.08 -14.20
N PRO A 109 26.33 1.91 -14.82
CA PRO A 109 26.77 1.84 -16.22
C PRO A 109 25.68 2.24 -17.24
N LEU A 110 24.41 2.24 -16.83
CA LEU A 110 23.23 2.40 -17.68
C LEU A 110 22.60 3.79 -17.56
N THR A 111 22.86 4.51 -16.47
CA THR A 111 22.29 5.84 -16.21
C THR A 111 23.35 6.93 -16.41
N PRO A 112 23.19 7.85 -17.39
CA PRO A 112 24.01 9.06 -17.43
C PRO A 112 23.76 9.91 -16.16
N GLU A 113 24.79 10.65 -15.70
CA GLU A 113 24.74 11.56 -14.54
C GLU A 113 23.67 12.65 -14.71
N ILE A 114 22.41 12.31 -14.46
CA ILE A 114 21.29 13.23 -14.41
C ILE A 114 20.86 13.25 -12.95
N ALA A 115 20.71 14.44 -12.35
CA ALA A 115 20.33 14.63 -10.95
C ALA A 115 19.05 13.84 -10.60
N THR A 116 19.25 12.62 -10.07
CA THR A 116 18.25 11.55 -10.09
C THR A 116 17.12 11.83 -9.09
N ASP A 117 17.44 12.38 -7.93
CA ASP A 117 16.49 12.48 -6.82
C ASP A 117 15.29 13.40 -7.13
N ARG A 118 15.53 14.55 -7.76
CA ARG A 118 14.46 15.50 -8.13
C ARG A 118 13.68 15.07 -9.37
N VAL A 119 14.32 14.34 -10.29
CA VAL A 119 13.66 13.85 -11.51
C VAL A 119 12.71 12.70 -11.17
N VAL A 120 13.13 11.78 -10.30
CA VAL A 120 12.32 10.64 -9.86
C VAL A 120 11.09 11.10 -9.08
N GLN A 121 11.25 12.03 -8.14
CA GLN A 121 10.11 12.59 -7.41
C GLN A 121 9.11 13.27 -8.35
N LYS A 122 9.60 14.01 -9.36
CA LYS A 122 8.76 14.65 -10.37
C LYS A 122 8.07 13.66 -11.31
N ILE A 123 8.74 12.57 -11.70
CA ILE A 123 8.15 11.53 -12.56
C ILE A 123 7.06 10.76 -11.80
N VAL A 124 7.35 10.35 -10.56
CA VAL A 124 6.36 9.67 -9.70
C VAL A 124 5.16 10.58 -9.45
N LEU A 125 5.40 11.84 -9.08
CA LEU A 125 4.35 12.83 -8.88
C LEU A 125 3.56 13.05 -10.18
N PHE A 126 4.23 13.16 -11.33
CA PHE A 126 3.58 13.35 -12.63
C PHE A 126 2.70 12.15 -13.02
N VAL A 127 3.13 10.92 -12.75
CA VAL A 127 2.34 9.72 -13.03
C VAL A 127 1.15 9.60 -12.08
N VAL A 128 1.35 9.84 -10.78
CA VAL A 128 0.27 9.82 -9.77
C VAL A 128 -0.75 10.92 -10.05
N VAL A 129 -0.30 12.15 -10.27
CA VAL A 129 -1.15 13.30 -10.61
C VAL A 129 -1.78 13.09 -11.98
N GLY A 130 -1.07 12.50 -12.95
CA GLY A 130 -1.59 12.18 -14.27
C GLY A 130 -2.73 11.16 -14.21
N LEU A 131 -2.57 10.07 -13.46
CA LEU A 131 -3.63 9.08 -13.21
C LEU A 131 -4.82 9.69 -12.45
N ALA A 132 -4.54 10.54 -11.46
CA ALA A 132 -5.57 11.25 -10.70
C ALA A 132 -6.33 12.26 -11.57
N ALA A 133 -5.62 13.03 -12.40
CA ALA A 133 -6.20 14.02 -13.32
C ALA A 133 -7.01 13.37 -14.43
N VAL A 134 -6.50 12.27 -15.00
CA VAL A 134 -7.23 11.47 -15.99
C VAL A 134 -8.50 10.85 -15.36
N GLY A 135 -8.41 10.38 -14.12
CA GLY A 135 -9.58 9.92 -13.36
C GLY A 135 -10.58 11.03 -13.06
N ALA A 136 -10.11 12.22 -12.69
CA ALA A 136 -10.94 13.39 -12.46
C ALA A 136 -11.62 13.87 -13.76
N LEU A 137 -10.90 13.89 -14.88
CA LEU A 137 -11.43 14.25 -16.20
C LEU A 137 -12.48 13.24 -16.69
N TYR A 138 -12.31 11.95 -16.41
CA TYR A 138 -13.31 10.93 -16.72
C TYR A 138 -14.61 11.11 -15.92
N VAL A 139 -14.49 11.51 -14.65
CA VAL A 139 -15.66 11.81 -13.80
C VAL A 139 -16.31 13.13 -14.22
N LEU A 140 -15.54 14.16 -14.57
CA LEU A 140 -16.06 15.44 -15.06
C LEU A 140 -16.68 15.34 -16.46
N ALA A 141 -16.17 14.47 -17.34
CA ALA A 141 -16.70 14.28 -18.69
C ALA A 141 -18.08 13.62 -18.69
N GLY A 142 -18.53 13.08 -17.55
CA GLY A 142 -19.76 12.31 -17.40
C GLY A 142 -19.63 10.93 -18.08
N PRO A 143 -19.95 9.83 -17.39
CA PRO A 143 -20.07 8.55 -18.09
C PRO A 143 -21.13 8.72 -19.20
N PRO A 144 -20.87 8.31 -20.46
CA PRO A 144 -21.93 8.27 -21.45
C PRO A 144 -23.05 7.39 -20.88
N GLN A 145 -24.27 7.94 -20.87
CA GLN A 145 -25.44 7.23 -20.35
C GLN A 145 -25.47 5.82 -20.94
N PRO A 146 -25.72 4.77 -20.15
CA PRO A 146 -25.91 3.45 -20.71
C PRO A 146 -27.14 3.57 -21.62
N ALA A 147 -26.90 3.53 -22.93
CA ALA A 147 -27.96 3.46 -23.91
C ALA A 147 -28.81 2.23 -23.54
N THR A 148 -30.01 2.51 -23.05
CA THR A 148 -31.07 1.55 -22.86
C THR A 148 -31.22 0.75 -24.14
N GLU A 149 -31.13 -0.57 -24.00
CA GLU A 149 -31.56 -1.57 -24.98
C GLU A 149 -30.96 -1.46 -26.38
N SER A 150 -29.72 -1.95 -26.57
CA SER A 150 -29.36 -2.79 -27.72
C SER A 150 -27.90 -3.24 -27.66
N GLY A 151 -27.70 -4.56 -27.73
CA GLY A 151 -26.41 -5.13 -28.11
C GLY A 151 -25.41 -5.35 -26.97
N ASN A 152 -25.11 -6.61 -26.72
CA ASN A 152 -23.98 -7.13 -25.97
C ASN A 152 -22.64 -6.65 -26.56
N GLU A 153 -22.28 -5.38 -26.38
CA GLU A 153 -20.95 -4.84 -26.75
C GLU A 153 -19.90 -5.47 -25.81
N PRO A 154 -18.98 -6.31 -26.31
CA PRO A 154 -17.99 -6.94 -25.47
C PRO A 154 -17.07 -5.88 -24.87
N VAL A 155 -16.96 -5.86 -23.54
CA VAL A 155 -15.96 -5.05 -22.82
C VAL A 155 -14.59 -5.33 -23.46
N ARG A 156 -14.01 -4.33 -24.12
CA ARG A 156 -12.78 -4.50 -24.91
C ARG A 156 -11.64 -5.04 -24.03
N THR A 157 -11.12 -6.19 -24.42
CA THR A 157 -10.01 -6.90 -23.77
C THR A 157 -8.66 -6.50 -24.38
N LEU A 158 -7.63 -6.35 -23.55
CA LEU A 158 -6.23 -6.18 -23.97
C LEU A 158 -5.74 -7.48 -24.59
N ARG A 159 -5.08 -7.40 -25.75
CA ARG A 159 -4.47 -8.57 -26.39
C ARG A 159 -3.23 -9.02 -25.60
N ARG A 160 -2.86 -10.31 -25.70
CA ARG A 160 -1.64 -10.88 -25.05
C ARG A 160 -0.44 -9.95 -25.09
N VAL A 161 -0.09 -9.46 -26.28
CA VAL A 161 1.12 -8.66 -26.50
C VAL A 161 1.07 -7.33 -25.74
N GLU A 162 -0.12 -6.76 -25.55
CA GLU A 162 -0.30 -5.44 -24.96
C GLU A 162 -0.06 -5.44 -23.44
N TRP A 163 -0.47 -6.51 -22.75
CA TRP A 163 -0.30 -6.64 -21.30
C TRP A 163 0.92 -7.50 -20.90
N ALA A 164 1.31 -8.49 -21.73
CA ALA A 164 2.42 -9.38 -21.37
C ALA A 164 3.77 -8.67 -21.41
N LEU A 165 3.98 -7.74 -22.35
CA LEU A 165 5.22 -6.97 -22.46
C LEU A 165 5.52 -6.17 -21.16
N PRO A 166 4.64 -5.26 -20.67
CA PRO A 166 4.92 -4.50 -19.45
C PRO A 166 5.03 -5.38 -18.21
N VAL A 167 4.20 -6.41 -18.07
CA VAL A 167 4.28 -7.33 -16.90
C VAL A 167 5.56 -8.17 -16.94
N SER A 168 5.98 -8.64 -18.11
CA SER A 168 7.23 -9.39 -18.25
C SER A 168 8.45 -8.53 -17.93
N ALA A 169 8.46 -7.28 -18.41
CA ALA A 169 9.52 -6.32 -18.10
C ALA A 169 9.61 -6.04 -16.59
N LEU A 170 8.47 -5.83 -15.92
CA LEU A 170 8.42 -5.69 -14.46
C LEU A 170 8.90 -6.94 -13.74
N THR A 171 8.51 -8.12 -14.23
CA THR A 171 8.94 -9.40 -13.63
C THR A 171 10.45 -9.57 -13.72
N VAL A 172 11.06 -9.28 -14.88
CA VAL A 172 12.51 -9.33 -15.06
C VAL A 172 13.20 -8.30 -14.16
N LEU A 173 12.69 -7.06 -14.13
CA LEU A 173 13.23 -6.01 -13.27
C LEU A 173 13.24 -6.43 -11.79
N PHE A 174 12.13 -6.99 -11.30
CA PHE A 174 12.03 -7.45 -9.91
C PHE A 174 12.89 -8.68 -9.66
N ALA A 175 13.03 -9.58 -10.62
CA ALA A 175 13.92 -10.74 -10.49
C ALA A 175 15.38 -10.28 -10.37
N VAL A 176 15.81 -9.29 -11.16
CA VAL A 176 17.16 -8.70 -11.06
C VAL A 176 17.34 -8.01 -9.71
N PHE A 177 16.36 -7.22 -9.26
CA PHE A 177 16.41 -6.55 -7.97
C PHE A 177 16.50 -7.53 -6.80
N VAL A 178 15.61 -8.52 -6.76
CA VAL A 178 15.62 -9.57 -5.73
C VAL A 178 16.90 -10.39 -5.79
N GLY A 179 17.40 -10.70 -6.99
CA GLY A 179 18.70 -11.34 -7.18
C GLY A 179 19.85 -10.52 -6.57
N ALA A 180 19.87 -9.21 -6.80
CA ALA A 180 20.84 -8.31 -6.19
C ALA A 180 20.77 -8.31 -4.65
N GLN A 181 19.56 -8.33 -4.09
CA GLN A 181 19.36 -8.43 -2.63
C GLN A 181 19.90 -9.76 -2.06
N PHE A 182 19.65 -10.88 -2.74
CA PHE A 182 20.18 -12.17 -2.31
C PHE A 182 21.71 -12.21 -2.39
N VAL A 183 22.31 -11.67 -3.46
CA VAL A 183 23.78 -11.59 -3.56
C VAL A 183 24.37 -10.73 -2.45
N ALA A 184 23.73 -9.61 -2.09
CA ALA A 184 24.16 -8.79 -0.96
C ALA A 184 24.06 -9.55 0.38
N LEU A 185 22.99 -10.32 0.59
CA LEU A 185 22.77 -11.14 1.79
C LEU A 185 23.80 -12.28 1.94
N PHE A 186 24.20 -12.91 0.84
CA PHE A 186 25.15 -14.03 0.84
C PHE A 186 26.61 -13.60 0.55
N GLY A 187 26.84 -12.33 0.24
CA GLY A 187 28.14 -11.80 -0.18
C GLY A 187 29.17 -11.54 0.93
N GLY A 188 28.80 -11.69 2.20
CA GLY A 188 29.70 -11.59 3.37
C GLY A 188 30.11 -10.16 3.79
N ASP A 189 30.69 -10.05 4.99
CA ASP A 189 31.02 -8.79 5.69
C ASP A 189 31.93 -7.84 4.89
N ASP A 190 32.75 -8.36 3.97
CA ASP A 190 33.64 -7.57 3.11
C ASP A 190 32.88 -6.73 2.07
N TYR A 191 31.68 -7.17 1.64
CA TYR A 191 30.85 -6.44 0.68
C TYR A 191 30.03 -5.32 1.36
N VAL A 192 29.61 -5.57 2.60
CA VAL A 192 28.85 -4.62 3.44
C VAL A 192 29.74 -3.45 3.88
N GLN A 193 31.01 -3.71 4.25
CA GLN A 193 31.94 -2.67 4.67
C GLN A 193 32.47 -1.77 3.54
N ARG A 194 32.62 -2.29 2.31
CA ARG A 194 33.03 -1.48 1.14
C ARG A 194 31.89 -0.72 0.46
N THR A 195 30.63 -1.11 0.70
CA THR A 195 29.47 -0.55 -0.01
C THR A 195 28.63 0.39 0.86
N ALA A 196 28.64 0.21 2.18
CA ALA A 196 27.92 1.09 3.11
C ALA A 196 28.89 2.04 3.81
N GLY A 197 29.26 3.14 3.14
CA GLY A 197 29.82 4.33 3.81
C GLY A 197 28.79 5.09 4.67
N LEU A 198 27.71 4.42 5.06
CA LEU A 198 26.59 4.95 5.82
C LEU A 198 26.49 4.15 7.11
N THR A 199 26.25 4.84 8.23
CA THR A 199 25.93 4.14 9.48
C THR A 199 24.70 3.26 9.24
N TYR A 200 24.65 2.06 9.85
CA TYR A 200 23.54 1.09 9.72
C TYR A 200 22.14 1.73 9.89
N ALA A 201 22.10 2.86 10.63
CA ALA A 201 20.93 3.67 10.90
C ALA A 201 20.48 4.57 9.72
N GLU A 202 21.38 5.01 8.84
CA GLU A 202 21.06 5.72 7.60
C GLU A 202 20.56 4.77 6.51
N TYR A 203 21.15 3.58 6.38
CA TYR A 203 20.66 2.53 5.47
C TYR A 203 19.24 2.04 5.83
N ALA A 204 18.89 2.07 7.13
CA ALA A 204 17.56 1.74 7.62
C ALA A 204 16.51 2.84 7.35
N ARG A 205 16.93 4.08 7.11
CA ARG A 205 16.04 5.24 6.95
C ARG A 205 15.72 5.55 5.49
N THR A 206 16.63 5.23 4.58
CA THR A 206 16.41 5.33 3.12
C THR A 206 15.83 4.02 2.59
N GLY A 207 14.99 4.07 1.57
CA GLY A 207 14.58 2.89 0.80
C GLY A 207 13.28 2.19 1.23
N PHE A 208 12.85 2.27 2.49
CA PHE A 208 11.56 1.69 2.91
C PHE A 208 10.38 2.28 2.11
N TRP A 209 10.31 3.61 2.02
CA TRP A 209 9.26 4.31 1.28
C TRP A 209 9.27 3.97 -0.20
N GLN A 210 10.46 3.80 -0.78
CA GLN A 210 10.62 3.38 -2.16
C GLN A 210 10.05 1.98 -2.38
N LEU A 211 10.39 1.01 -1.50
CA LEU A 211 9.88 -0.36 -1.60
C LEU A 211 8.37 -0.43 -1.39
N SER A 212 7.82 0.29 -0.40
CA SER A 212 6.38 0.37 -0.17
C SER A 212 5.65 1.00 -1.37
N LEU A 213 6.23 2.04 -1.99
CA LEU A 213 5.65 2.63 -3.20
C LEU A 213 5.70 1.66 -4.39
N VAL A 214 6.77 0.87 -4.52
CA VAL A 214 6.88 -0.21 -5.50
C VAL A 214 5.80 -1.27 -5.28
N THR A 215 5.53 -1.70 -4.05
CA THR A 215 4.50 -2.71 -3.76
C THR A 215 3.10 -2.20 -4.06
N ILE A 216 2.80 -0.93 -3.75
CA ILE A 216 1.50 -0.30 -4.08
C ILE A 216 1.33 -0.15 -5.60
N LEU A 217 2.32 0.41 -6.30
CA LEU A 217 2.26 0.62 -7.75
C LEU A 217 2.13 -0.71 -8.51
N THR A 218 2.85 -1.74 -8.07
CA THR A 218 2.77 -3.06 -8.70
C THR A 218 1.37 -3.65 -8.54
N LEU A 219 0.78 -3.53 -7.35
CA LEU A 219 -0.57 -4.00 -7.11
C LEU A 219 -1.57 -3.29 -8.03
N ALA A 220 -1.41 -1.98 -8.24
CA ALA A 220 -2.23 -1.23 -9.19
C ALA A 220 -2.09 -1.76 -10.63
N VAL A 221 -0.87 -2.05 -11.09
CA VAL A 221 -0.61 -2.66 -12.40
C VAL A 221 -1.25 -4.06 -12.50
N ILE A 222 -1.15 -4.87 -11.45
CA ILE A 222 -1.78 -6.20 -11.40
C ILE A 222 -3.31 -6.09 -11.52
N LEU A 223 -3.94 -5.15 -10.81
CA LEU A 223 -5.39 -4.93 -10.86
C LEU A 223 -5.86 -4.48 -12.25
N VAL A 224 -5.10 -3.58 -12.89
CA VAL A 224 -5.28 -3.16 -14.29
C VAL A 224 -5.28 -4.36 -15.22
N VAL A 225 -4.25 -5.22 -15.12
CA VAL A 225 -4.08 -6.41 -15.96
C VAL A 225 -5.20 -7.42 -15.67
N LEU A 226 -5.54 -7.67 -14.40
CA LEU A 226 -6.60 -8.61 -14.02
C LEU A 226 -7.98 -8.19 -14.55
N ARG A 227 -8.23 -6.88 -14.68
CA ARG A 227 -9.51 -6.32 -15.13
C ARG A 227 -9.65 -6.33 -16.65
N TRP A 228 -8.58 -6.08 -17.40
CA TRP A 228 -8.67 -5.90 -18.87
C TRP A 228 -7.98 -6.97 -19.70
N ALA A 229 -7.15 -7.85 -19.14
CA ALA A 229 -6.49 -8.88 -19.94
C ALA A 229 -7.51 -9.85 -20.57
N GLY A 230 -7.45 -9.97 -21.91
CA GLY A 230 -8.23 -10.95 -22.65
C GLY A 230 -7.85 -12.39 -22.31
N GLN A 231 -8.86 -13.25 -22.19
CA GLN A 231 -8.70 -14.67 -21.83
C GLN A 231 -9.30 -15.59 -22.89
N GLU A 232 -9.12 -15.24 -24.16
CA GLU A 232 -9.76 -15.90 -25.31
C GLU A 232 -9.18 -17.32 -25.53
N SER A 233 -7.88 -17.50 -25.30
CA SER A 233 -7.18 -18.79 -25.48
C SER A 233 -6.72 -19.43 -24.15
N ALA A 234 -6.64 -20.76 -24.11
CA ALA A 234 -6.09 -21.50 -22.98
C ALA A 234 -4.64 -21.09 -22.65
N ALA A 235 -3.84 -20.79 -23.68
CA ALA A 235 -2.50 -20.28 -23.47
C ALA A 235 -2.49 -18.82 -22.95
N ASP A 236 -3.52 -17.99 -23.20
CA ASP A 236 -3.62 -16.63 -22.63
C ASP A 236 -3.73 -16.76 -21.11
N ARG A 237 -4.58 -17.69 -20.68
CA ARG A 237 -4.84 -17.97 -19.27
C ARG A 237 -3.58 -18.52 -18.58
N LEU A 238 -2.83 -19.40 -19.25
CA LEU A 238 -1.57 -19.92 -18.70
C LEU A 238 -0.52 -18.82 -18.55
N TRP A 239 -0.25 -18.05 -19.61
CA TRP A 239 0.72 -16.95 -19.57
C TRP A 239 0.37 -15.93 -18.50
N LEU A 240 -0.90 -15.55 -18.42
CA LEU A 240 -1.37 -14.59 -17.42
C LEU A 240 -1.17 -15.13 -16.00
N ARG A 241 -1.44 -16.42 -15.77
CA ARG A 241 -1.20 -17.06 -14.47
C ARG A 241 0.28 -17.06 -14.11
N VAL A 242 1.14 -17.48 -15.03
CA VAL A 242 2.59 -17.58 -14.78
C VAL A 242 3.16 -16.19 -14.48
N LEU A 243 2.88 -15.19 -15.32
CA LEU A 243 3.42 -13.83 -15.11
C LEU A 243 2.88 -13.19 -13.83
N LEU A 244 1.57 -13.26 -13.58
CA LEU A 244 0.99 -12.66 -12.36
C LEU A 244 1.47 -13.36 -11.10
N SER A 245 1.65 -14.69 -11.15
CA SER A 245 2.20 -15.43 -10.02
C SER A 245 3.66 -15.06 -9.79
N ALA A 246 4.48 -15.00 -10.84
CA ALA A 246 5.87 -14.62 -10.76
C ALA A 246 6.05 -13.21 -10.18
N VAL A 247 5.36 -12.21 -10.74
CA VAL A 247 5.47 -10.83 -10.24
C VAL A 247 4.94 -10.72 -8.80
N SER A 248 3.86 -11.43 -8.45
CA SER A 248 3.30 -11.41 -7.09
C SER A 248 4.24 -12.05 -6.06
N VAL A 249 4.90 -13.16 -6.42
CA VAL A 249 5.90 -13.80 -5.55
C VAL A 249 7.11 -12.90 -5.36
N LEU A 250 7.61 -12.26 -6.43
CA LEU A 250 8.70 -11.30 -6.33
C LEU A 250 8.30 -10.07 -5.48
N SER A 251 7.07 -9.58 -5.63
CA SER A 251 6.54 -8.51 -4.79
C SER A 251 6.44 -8.90 -3.32
N LEU A 252 6.11 -10.16 -2.99
CA LEU A 252 6.13 -10.64 -1.60
C LEU A 252 7.54 -10.63 -1.00
N VAL A 253 8.58 -10.94 -1.80
CA VAL A 253 9.97 -10.80 -1.36
C VAL A 253 10.32 -9.34 -1.09
N ILE A 254 9.87 -8.42 -1.95
CA ILE A 254 10.05 -6.98 -1.77
C ILE A 254 9.32 -6.48 -0.50
N VAL A 255 8.09 -6.92 -0.26
CA VAL A 255 7.33 -6.64 0.98
C VAL A 255 8.12 -7.12 2.20
N ALA A 256 8.63 -8.35 2.18
CA ALA A 256 9.42 -8.90 3.28
C ALA A 256 10.71 -8.09 3.53
N SER A 257 11.37 -7.64 2.47
CA SER A 257 12.53 -6.75 2.55
C SER A 257 12.17 -5.40 3.19
N ALA A 258 11.05 -4.79 2.78
CA ALA A 258 10.56 -3.54 3.35
C ALA A 258 10.25 -3.68 4.86
N LEU A 259 9.56 -4.75 5.26
CA LEU A 259 9.26 -5.05 6.66
C LEU A 259 10.53 -5.24 7.49
N GLY A 260 11.51 -6.00 6.99
CA GLY A 260 12.78 -6.21 7.68
C GLY A 260 13.56 -4.92 7.93
N ARG A 261 13.54 -3.98 6.98
CA ARG A 261 14.15 -2.65 7.14
C ARG A 261 13.42 -1.80 8.17
N MET A 262 12.09 -1.81 8.12
CA MET A 262 11.26 -1.06 9.07
C MET A 262 11.42 -1.57 10.51
N TRP A 263 11.46 -2.88 10.68
CA TRP A 263 11.72 -3.54 11.95
C TRP A 263 13.08 -3.18 12.54
N THR A 264 14.12 -3.19 11.70
CA THR A 264 15.48 -2.77 12.09
C THR A 264 15.51 -1.30 12.49
N TYR A 265 14.78 -0.45 11.75
CA TYR A 265 14.66 0.98 12.04
C TYR A 265 13.97 1.24 13.39
N GLN A 266 12.89 0.53 13.70
CA GLN A 266 12.20 0.62 14.99
C GLN A 266 13.07 0.14 16.15
N GLN A 267 13.84 -0.94 15.98
CA GLN A 267 14.77 -1.38 17.04
C GLN A 267 15.85 -0.33 17.34
N ALA A 268 16.36 0.34 16.31
CA ALA A 268 17.38 1.38 16.46
C ALA A 268 16.82 2.66 17.11
N TYR A 269 15.65 3.14 16.66
CA TYR A 269 15.12 4.47 17.02
C TYR A 269 13.87 4.47 17.90
N GLY A 270 13.35 3.31 18.29
CA GLY A 270 12.11 3.18 19.05
C GLY A 270 10.87 2.97 18.18
N PHE A 271 9.80 2.49 18.80
CA PHE A 271 8.52 2.24 18.14
C PHE A 271 7.68 3.51 18.17
N THR A 272 6.99 3.81 17.06
CA THR A 272 6.03 4.91 16.97
C THR A 272 4.76 4.48 16.24
N LEU A 273 3.69 5.23 16.43
CA LEU A 273 2.37 5.00 15.81
C LEU A 273 2.45 4.97 14.29
N LEU A 274 3.09 5.98 13.68
CA LEU A 274 3.25 6.03 12.22
C LEU A 274 4.02 4.81 11.71
N ARG A 275 5.09 4.42 12.41
CA ARG A 275 5.91 3.27 12.01
C ARG A 275 5.11 1.97 12.04
N LEU A 276 4.38 1.72 13.12
CA LEU A 276 3.51 0.55 13.27
C LEU A 276 2.40 0.54 12.23
N LEU A 277 1.77 1.69 11.97
CA LEU A 277 0.68 1.78 10.99
C LEU A 277 1.12 1.44 9.57
N VAL A 278 2.29 1.94 9.15
CA VAL A 278 2.80 1.60 7.81
C VAL A 278 3.22 0.13 7.77
N GLU A 279 3.79 -0.43 8.83
CA GLU A 279 4.13 -1.86 8.91
C GLU A 279 2.88 -2.76 8.80
N VAL A 280 1.80 -2.41 9.50
CA VAL A 280 0.51 -3.11 9.42
C VAL A 280 -0.11 -2.96 8.02
N CYS A 281 0.00 -1.78 7.40
CA CYS A 281 -0.45 -1.56 6.03
C CYS A 281 0.33 -2.43 5.03
N GLU A 282 1.65 -2.51 5.19
CA GLU A 282 2.53 -3.30 4.33
C GLU A 282 2.28 -4.81 4.51
N LEU A 283 2.04 -5.28 5.74
CA LEU A 283 1.58 -6.65 6.03
C LEU A 283 0.23 -6.94 5.35
N TRP A 284 -0.70 -6.00 5.39
CA TRP A 284 -1.98 -6.14 4.70
C TRP A 284 -1.80 -6.18 3.18
N LEU A 285 -0.91 -5.37 2.59
CA LEU A 285 -0.56 -5.47 1.17
C LEU A 285 0.03 -6.84 0.83
N GLY A 286 0.91 -7.38 1.67
CA GLY A 286 1.40 -8.76 1.55
C GLY A 286 0.27 -9.80 1.54
N LEU A 287 -0.70 -9.65 2.44
CA LEU A 287 -1.90 -10.49 2.45
C LEU A 287 -2.73 -10.34 1.17
N VAL A 288 -2.85 -9.13 0.61
CA VAL A 288 -3.52 -8.91 -0.67
C VAL A 288 -2.79 -9.62 -1.81
N TYR A 289 -1.45 -9.62 -1.84
CA TYR A 289 -0.68 -10.41 -2.81
C TYR A 289 -0.95 -11.91 -2.69
N LEU A 290 -1.07 -12.44 -1.46
CA LEU A 290 -1.46 -13.83 -1.24
C LEU A 290 -2.89 -14.13 -1.74
N LEU A 291 -3.83 -13.20 -1.53
CA LEU A 291 -5.19 -13.32 -2.07
C LEU A 291 -5.20 -13.26 -3.60
N VAL A 292 -4.36 -12.42 -4.21
CA VAL A 292 -4.17 -12.37 -5.67
C VAL A 292 -3.67 -13.72 -6.18
N LEU A 293 -2.65 -14.30 -5.56
CA LEU A 293 -2.17 -15.63 -5.90
C LEU A 293 -3.29 -16.67 -5.78
N ALA A 294 -4.03 -16.68 -4.67
CA ALA A 294 -5.17 -17.57 -4.47
C ALA A 294 -6.27 -17.38 -5.55
N ALA A 295 -6.54 -16.15 -5.97
CA ALA A 295 -7.50 -15.84 -7.04
C ALA A 295 -7.00 -16.31 -8.42
N VAL A 296 -5.69 -16.23 -8.66
CA VAL A 296 -5.04 -16.73 -9.90
C VAL A 296 -5.12 -18.26 -9.97
N PHE A 297 -4.90 -18.95 -8.84
CA PHE A 297 -4.99 -20.42 -8.76
C PHE A 297 -6.42 -20.98 -8.71
N SER A 298 -7.35 -20.30 -8.03
CA SER A 298 -8.73 -20.78 -7.82
C SER A 298 -9.66 -20.61 -9.04
N LEU A 299 -9.19 -20.02 -10.14
CA LEU A 299 -9.96 -19.67 -11.35
C LEU A 299 -11.16 -18.73 -11.11
N ARG A 300 -11.46 -18.34 -9.88
CA ARG A 300 -12.59 -17.48 -9.51
C ARG A 300 -12.05 -16.14 -9.06
N ARG A 301 -12.35 -15.06 -9.79
CA ARG A 301 -11.89 -13.69 -9.45
C ARG A 301 -12.92 -12.85 -8.70
N MET A 302 -14.19 -13.26 -8.73
CA MET A 302 -15.30 -12.45 -8.22
C MET A 302 -15.32 -12.28 -6.69
N TRP A 303 -14.60 -13.13 -5.96
CA TRP A 303 -14.49 -13.05 -4.50
C TRP A 303 -13.35 -12.13 -4.04
N LEU A 304 -12.35 -11.87 -4.91
CA LEU A 304 -11.14 -11.12 -4.55
C LEU A 304 -11.45 -9.72 -3.98
N PRO A 305 -12.27 -8.86 -4.61
CA PRO A 305 -12.55 -7.54 -4.04
C PRO A 305 -13.22 -7.60 -2.67
N ARG A 306 -14.14 -8.56 -2.47
CA ARG A 306 -14.80 -8.78 -1.18
C ARG A 306 -13.83 -9.29 -0.12
N ALA A 307 -12.91 -10.17 -0.49
CA ALA A 307 -11.87 -10.67 0.40
C ALA A 307 -10.87 -9.57 0.80
N VAL A 308 -10.46 -8.70 -0.13
CA VAL A 308 -9.59 -7.55 0.16
C VAL A 308 -10.25 -6.59 1.15
N ILE A 309 -11.53 -6.25 0.94
CA ILE A 309 -12.28 -5.39 1.87
C ILE A 309 -12.47 -6.08 3.23
N GLY A 310 -12.84 -7.37 3.23
CA GLY A 310 -13.00 -8.15 4.45
C GLY A 310 -11.70 -8.23 5.27
N THR A 311 -10.56 -8.45 4.61
CA THR A 311 -9.25 -8.48 5.28
C THR A 311 -8.82 -7.11 5.77
N ALA A 312 -9.13 -6.02 5.06
CA ALA A 312 -8.87 -4.67 5.56
C ALA A 312 -9.65 -4.38 6.86
N MET A 313 -10.94 -4.73 6.89
CA MET A 313 -11.76 -4.61 8.08
C MET A 313 -11.27 -5.50 9.22
N ALA A 314 -10.87 -6.74 8.92
CA ALA A 314 -10.30 -7.66 9.90
C ALA A 314 -8.98 -7.13 10.47
N THR A 315 -8.16 -6.49 9.65
CA THR A 315 -6.90 -5.86 10.08
C THR A 315 -7.15 -4.71 11.05
N LEU A 316 -8.12 -3.84 10.77
CA LEU A 316 -8.51 -2.76 11.70
C LEU A 316 -9.06 -3.31 13.02
N LEU A 317 -9.87 -4.36 12.98
CA LEU A 317 -10.36 -5.02 14.18
C LEU A 317 -9.23 -5.67 14.98
N ALA A 318 -8.29 -6.33 14.31
CA ALA A 318 -7.11 -6.89 14.95
C ALA A 318 -6.28 -5.80 15.65
N LEU A 319 -6.06 -4.66 14.97
CA LEU A 319 -5.39 -3.50 15.55
C LEU A 319 -6.12 -3.00 16.81
N ALA A 320 -7.45 -2.89 16.75
CA ALA A 320 -8.25 -2.47 17.90
C ALA A 320 -8.17 -3.43 19.10
N VAL A 321 -8.14 -4.73 18.85
CA VAL A 321 -7.99 -5.75 19.88
C VAL A 321 -6.59 -5.68 20.51
N LEU A 322 -5.54 -5.61 19.68
CA LEU A 322 -4.15 -5.64 20.12
C LEU A 322 -3.72 -4.40 20.93
N ASN A 323 -4.45 -3.29 20.84
CA ASN A 323 -4.09 -2.01 21.45
C ASN A 323 -2.70 -1.52 21.00
N PRO A 324 -2.62 -0.85 19.84
CA PRO A 324 -1.34 -0.46 19.24
C PRO A 324 -0.53 0.47 20.14
N GLU A 325 -1.19 1.38 20.88
CA GLU A 325 -0.50 2.33 21.76
C GLU A 325 0.15 1.62 22.94
N ARG A 326 -0.55 0.66 23.56
CA ARG A 326 0.02 -0.19 24.60
C ARG A 326 1.21 -1.00 24.09
N LEU A 327 1.08 -1.63 22.93
CA LEU A 327 2.16 -2.43 22.33
C LEU A 327 3.41 -1.58 22.07
N ILE A 328 3.23 -0.34 21.58
CA ILE A 328 4.33 0.61 21.37
C ILE A 328 4.98 1.00 22.70
N ALA A 329 4.19 1.26 23.75
CA ALA A 329 4.70 1.59 25.07
C ALA A 329 5.52 0.43 25.66
N ASP A 330 4.97 -0.80 25.64
CA ASP A 330 5.66 -2.00 26.12
C ASP A 330 7.00 -2.22 25.39
N GLN A 331 7.01 -2.17 24.06
CA GLN A 331 8.23 -2.37 23.27
C GLN A 331 9.30 -1.28 23.51
N ASN A 332 8.89 -0.03 23.71
CA ASN A 332 9.81 1.05 24.04
C ASN A 332 10.39 0.92 25.45
N ILE A 333 9.59 0.45 26.42
CA ILE A 333 10.05 0.17 27.78
C ILE A 333 11.00 -1.03 27.78
N ASP A 334 10.69 -2.12 27.08
CA ASP A 334 11.59 -3.28 26.91
C ASP A 334 12.91 -2.90 26.24
N ARG A 335 12.87 -1.93 25.33
CA ARG A 335 14.07 -1.37 24.69
C ARG A 335 14.88 -0.54 25.70
N TRP A 336 14.23 0.23 26.55
CA TRP A 336 14.87 1.00 27.61
C TRP A 336 15.52 0.12 28.69
N GLU A 337 14.86 -0.95 29.12
CA GLU A 337 15.42 -1.95 30.04
C GLU A 337 16.70 -2.59 29.48
N ARG A 338 16.83 -2.67 28.15
CA ARG A 338 18.05 -3.12 27.44
C ARG A 338 19.10 -2.01 27.26
N GLY A 339 18.99 -0.89 27.97
CA GLY A 339 20.00 0.18 28.00
C GLY A 339 19.91 1.20 26.85
N LYS A 340 18.79 1.24 26.12
CA LYS A 340 18.56 2.25 25.06
C LYS A 340 17.82 3.48 25.62
N PRO A 341 17.92 4.66 24.96
CA PRO A 341 17.20 5.85 25.41
C PRO A 341 15.68 5.68 25.26
N LEU A 342 14.95 6.16 26.27
CA LEU A 342 13.49 6.23 26.30
C LEU A 342 13.03 7.65 26.02
N ASP A 343 12.07 7.80 25.11
CA ASP A 343 11.43 9.08 24.81
C ASP A 343 10.15 9.21 25.66
N THR A 344 10.29 9.84 26.83
CA THR A 344 9.16 10.05 27.76
C THR A 344 8.20 11.12 27.26
N SER A 345 8.66 12.08 26.43
CA SER A 345 7.79 13.04 25.74
C SER A 345 6.84 12.33 24.80
N TYR A 346 7.36 11.44 23.94
CA TYR A 346 6.54 10.67 23.02
C TYR A 346 5.53 9.78 23.72
N LEU A 347 5.94 9.08 24.79
CA LEU A 347 5.01 8.29 25.60
C LEU A 347 3.88 9.15 26.18
N SER A 348 4.18 10.38 26.60
CA SER A 348 3.17 11.27 27.16
C SER A 348 2.17 11.84 26.15
N GLU A 349 2.41 11.71 24.84
CA GLU A 349 1.46 12.09 23.78
C GLU A 349 0.46 10.97 23.42
N LEU A 350 0.67 9.76 23.94
CA LEU A 350 -0.21 8.62 23.71
C LEU A 350 -1.42 8.65 24.66
N SER A 351 -2.48 7.94 24.29
CA SER A 351 -3.74 7.90 25.05
C SER A 351 -3.61 7.11 26.36
N THR A 352 -4.65 7.18 27.19
CA THR A 352 -4.76 6.44 28.47
C THR A 352 -4.56 4.93 28.36
N ASP A 353 -4.67 4.38 27.16
CA ASP A 353 -4.41 2.98 26.84
C ASP A 353 -2.99 2.50 27.22
N ILE A 354 -2.02 3.41 27.43
CA ILE A 354 -0.65 3.07 27.80
C ILE A 354 -0.39 2.93 29.30
N LEU A 355 -1.34 3.30 30.17
CA LEU A 355 -1.14 3.32 31.63
C LEU A 355 -0.63 1.99 32.22
N PRO A 356 -1.14 0.81 31.82
CA PRO A 356 -0.63 -0.46 32.31
C PRO A 356 0.84 -0.71 31.94
N ALA A 357 1.32 -0.18 30.82
CA ALA A 357 2.71 -0.32 30.39
C ALA A 357 3.65 0.58 31.22
N ILE A 358 3.21 1.81 31.52
CA ILE A 358 3.99 2.80 32.30
C ILE A 358 4.26 2.30 33.73
N ASP A 359 3.42 1.43 34.29
CA ASP A 359 3.60 0.86 35.63
C ASP A 359 4.90 0.07 35.83
N ARG A 360 5.62 -0.25 34.75
CA ARG A 360 6.95 -0.86 34.78
C ARG A 360 8.08 0.15 34.98
N LEU A 361 7.85 1.44 34.73
CA LEU A 361 8.87 2.48 34.85
C LEU A 361 9.17 2.82 36.32
N PRO A 362 10.43 3.15 36.68
CA PRO A 362 10.76 3.62 38.02
C PRO A 362 10.25 5.04 38.27
N GLU A 363 10.10 5.40 39.55
CA GLU A 363 9.90 6.81 39.94
C GLU A 363 11.21 7.60 39.77
N PRO A 364 11.17 8.89 39.37
CA PRO A 364 9.99 9.75 39.20
C PRO A 364 9.37 9.72 37.78
N MET A 365 9.91 8.93 36.85
CA MET A 365 9.49 8.93 35.44
C MET A 365 8.04 8.48 35.27
N ARG A 366 7.63 7.46 36.02
CA ARG A 366 6.25 6.95 36.03
C ARG A 366 5.24 8.05 36.33
N THR A 367 5.43 8.77 37.44
CA THR A 367 4.53 9.85 37.84
C THR A 367 4.48 10.96 36.79
N GLN A 368 5.63 11.39 36.27
CA GLN A 368 5.70 12.45 35.25
C GLN A 368 4.94 12.11 33.97
N VAL A 369 5.09 10.89 33.45
CA VAL A 369 4.38 10.47 32.23
C VAL A 369 2.88 10.34 32.52
N ARG A 370 2.51 9.72 33.65
CA ARG A 370 1.11 9.53 34.05
C ARG A 370 0.38 10.87 34.21
N GLU A 371 0.99 11.85 34.85
CA GLU A 371 0.41 13.19 35.04
C GLU A 371 0.18 13.89 33.70
N ARG A 372 1.14 13.82 32.77
CA ARG A 372 0.96 14.42 31.43
C ARG A 372 -0.14 13.75 30.62
N VAL A 373 -0.22 12.42 30.64
CA VAL A 373 -1.30 11.68 29.96
C VAL A 373 -2.66 12.05 30.55
N ARG A 374 -2.76 12.18 31.88
CA ARG A 374 -4.00 12.64 32.54
C ARG A 374 -4.33 14.09 32.23
N ALA A 375 -3.34 14.97 32.12
CA ALA A 375 -3.54 16.38 31.79
C ALA A 375 -4.07 16.61 30.37
N GLN A 376 -3.90 15.65 29.46
CA GLN A 376 -4.46 15.69 28.10
C GLN A 376 -5.92 15.23 28.03
N LEU A 377 -6.49 14.72 29.13
CA LEU A 377 -7.90 14.33 29.16
C LEU A 377 -8.79 15.57 29.31
N ASP A 378 -9.59 15.84 28.28
CA ASP A 378 -10.73 16.76 28.40
C ASP A 378 -11.71 16.28 29.46
N ALA A 379 -12.49 17.21 30.04
CA ALA A 379 -13.51 16.89 31.03
C ALA A 379 -14.43 15.76 30.54
N ASP A 380 -14.57 14.71 31.37
CA ASP A 380 -15.38 13.53 31.03
C ASP A 380 -16.82 13.94 30.72
N THR A 381 -17.17 13.86 29.44
CA THR A 381 -18.53 14.06 28.95
C THR A 381 -19.10 12.68 28.64
N TRP A 382 -20.42 12.49 28.75
CA TRP A 382 -21.06 11.20 28.44
C TRP A 382 -20.74 10.67 27.02
N GLN A 383 -20.37 11.57 26.10
CA GLN A 383 -19.98 11.27 24.71
C GLN A 383 -18.54 10.78 24.56
N SER A 384 -17.65 11.07 25.52
CA SER A 384 -16.23 10.71 25.49
C SER A 384 -15.87 9.52 26.39
N TRP A 385 -16.89 8.90 26.99
CA TRP A 385 -16.72 7.74 27.87
C TRP A 385 -16.20 6.52 27.10
N ASN A 386 -15.12 5.91 27.61
CA ASN A 386 -14.61 4.62 27.16
C ASN A 386 -13.98 3.84 28.33
N LEU A 387 -13.85 2.51 28.16
CA LEU A 387 -13.33 1.62 29.21
C LEU A 387 -11.90 2.00 29.65
N SER A 388 -11.04 2.37 28.72
CA SER A 388 -9.66 2.79 29.02
C SER A 388 -9.58 4.04 29.89
N ARG A 389 -10.47 5.03 29.70
CA ARG A 389 -10.55 6.23 30.52
C ARG A 389 -11.13 5.94 31.91
N SER A 390 -12.11 5.04 32.00
CA SER A 390 -12.68 4.67 33.30
C SER A 390 -11.71 3.86 34.16
N ASP A 391 -10.90 3.00 33.54
CA ASP A 391 -9.80 2.31 34.22
C ASP A 391 -8.66 3.28 34.59
N ALA A 392 -8.39 4.31 33.78
CA ALA A 392 -7.39 5.35 34.06
C ALA A 392 -7.75 6.28 35.23
N ALA A 393 -9.04 6.45 35.50
CA ALA A 393 -9.58 7.29 36.57
C ALA A 393 -9.61 6.59 37.94
N ARG A 394 -9.44 5.26 37.96
CA ARG A 394 -9.20 4.48 39.19
C ARG A 394 -7.73 4.60 39.60
#